data_AF-A0A1V5LS27-F1
#
_entry.id   AF-A0A1V5LS27-F1
#
_cell.length_a   1.000
_cell.length_b   1.000
_cell.length_c   1.000
_cell.angle_alpha   90.00
_cell.angle_beta   90.00
_cell.angle_gamma   90.00
#
_symmetry.space_group_name_H-M   'P 1'
#
loop_
_entity.id
_entity.type
_entity.pdbx_description
1 polymer ?
#
loop_
_entity_poly.entity_id
_entity_poly.type
_entity_poly.pdbx_seq_one_letter_code
_entity_poly.pdbx_strand_id
1 'polypeptide(L)'
;MGSPTLYRQDNGTWDGHVRPLSYAIAPGSYVTDVSKAVPTDDYRGQQLLGMTPYGDMHTRFDFEKGDAIEQAIGPDPFKPTPFRMWMWDNVPGVFPAPVLDIQNNGADPRYAAMLVAGGSYNADDMKNTYRQLSPWENILAFEAVSGVGINMRADVTRAAILFEQPHHDQPLKWLYGKRETGKPVAEATLTVSRDTGDMTFSGGDLYISGTIHAAGFSADVTATKAPFGKNVPVRRGAKSLTVTFETPQPDANYAVFIEQSWLGERAVTQKTEKGFTILFGRGAAKDATLDWMIMR
;
A
#
# COMPACT_ATOMS: atom_id res chain seq x y z
N MET A 1 -30.42 5.18 43.81
CA MET A 1 -30.74 4.17 42.78
C MET A 1 -31.18 4.91 41.53
N GLY A 2 -30.39 4.88 40.45
CA GLY A 2 -30.66 5.72 39.29
C GLY A 2 -29.56 5.66 38.25
N SER A 3 -29.11 4.45 37.89
CA SER A 3 -28.35 4.30 36.66
C SER A 3 -29.35 4.39 35.49
N PRO A 4 -29.10 5.21 34.46
CA PRO A 4 -29.93 5.19 33.27
C PRO A 4 -29.96 3.77 32.71
N THR A 5 -31.16 3.27 32.40
CA THR A 5 -31.35 1.94 31.82
C THR A 5 -30.81 1.96 30.39
N LEU A 6 -29.52 1.62 30.22
CA LEU A 6 -28.86 1.54 28.91
C LEU A 6 -29.42 0.39 28.03
N TYR A 7 -30.20 -0.50 28.63
CA TYR A 7 -30.87 -1.62 27.96
C TYR A 7 -32.38 -1.40 27.90
N ARG A 8 -32.91 -1.06 26.72
CA ARG A 8 -34.32 -1.28 26.39
C ARG A 8 -34.40 -2.47 25.46
N GLN A 9 -35.00 -3.55 25.93
CA GLN A 9 -35.16 -4.80 25.19
C GLN A 9 -36.02 -4.59 23.92
N ASP A 10 -36.91 -3.60 23.97
CA ASP A 10 -37.79 -3.18 22.87
C ASP A 10 -37.02 -2.53 21.69
N ASN A 11 -35.79 -2.05 21.89
CA ASN A 11 -34.94 -1.50 20.81
C ASN A 11 -34.09 -2.60 20.13
N GLY A 12 -34.24 -3.86 20.54
CA GLY A 12 -33.61 -4.99 19.87
C GLY A 12 -34.31 -5.29 18.56
N THR A 13 -33.58 -5.82 17.58
CA THR A 13 -34.03 -6.23 16.23
C THR A 13 -35.12 -7.33 16.21
N TRP A 14 -35.74 -7.62 17.34
CA TRP A 14 -36.71 -8.70 17.57
C TRP A 14 -38.16 -8.22 17.67
N ASP A 15 -38.41 -6.92 17.59
CA ASP A 15 -39.72 -6.28 17.67
C ASP A 15 -40.62 -6.47 16.43
N GLY A 16 -40.15 -7.21 15.42
CA GLY A 16 -40.93 -7.54 14.23
C GLY A 16 -40.85 -6.48 13.12
N HIS A 17 -40.03 -5.44 13.26
CA HIS A 17 -39.74 -4.50 12.17
C HIS A 17 -38.76 -5.09 11.16
N VAL A 18 -39.24 -6.02 10.33
CA VAL A 18 -38.47 -6.68 9.25
C VAL A 18 -38.30 -5.78 8.01
N ARG A 19 -38.93 -4.60 8.00
CA ARG A 19 -38.75 -3.59 6.95
C ARG A 19 -37.80 -2.50 7.42
N PRO A 20 -36.69 -2.24 6.71
CA PRO A 20 -35.89 -1.05 6.93
C PRO A 20 -36.81 0.17 6.79
N LEU A 21 -36.75 1.08 7.76
CA LEU A 21 -37.34 2.41 7.60
C LEU A 21 -36.74 3.05 6.34
N SER A 22 -37.55 3.82 5.61
CA SER A 22 -37.09 4.51 4.40
C SER A 22 -35.94 5.50 4.68
N TYR A 23 -35.80 5.95 5.94
CA TYR A 23 -34.72 6.78 6.46
C TYR A 23 -34.49 6.48 7.95
N ALA A 24 -33.29 6.76 8.47
CA ALA A 24 -32.95 6.62 9.89
C ALA A 24 -32.53 7.98 10.45
N ILE A 25 -33.15 8.43 11.55
CA ILE A 25 -32.65 9.57 12.32
C ILE A 25 -31.57 9.03 13.24
N ALA A 26 -30.32 9.12 12.81
CA ALA A 26 -29.19 8.64 13.60
C ALA A 26 -29.11 9.40 14.95
N PRO A 27 -28.66 8.73 16.03
CA PRO A 27 -28.28 9.44 17.26
C PRO A 27 -27.20 10.48 16.92
N GLY A 28 -27.50 11.77 17.12
CA GLY A 28 -26.61 12.89 16.74
C GLY A 28 -27.10 13.78 15.58
N SER A 29 -28.30 13.53 15.05
CA SER A 29 -28.97 14.46 14.12
C SER A 29 -29.25 15.81 14.81
N TYR A 30 -28.76 16.92 14.26
CA TYR A 30 -28.99 18.25 14.84
C TYR A 30 -30.39 18.77 14.49
N VAL A 31 -31.08 19.26 15.51
CA VAL A 31 -32.36 19.97 15.38
C VAL A 31 -32.08 21.33 14.75
N THR A 32 -32.45 21.52 13.49
CA THR A 32 -32.20 22.77 12.77
C THR A 32 -33.27 23.84 13.01
N ASP A 33 -34.40 23.50 13.64
CA ASP A 33 -35.41 24.45 14.08
C ASP A 33 -36.05 24.05 15.42
N VAL A 34 -35.68 24.76 16.49
CA VAL A 34 -36.30 24.71 17.83
C VAL A 34 -37.17 25.93 18.11
N SER A 35 -37.45 26.79 17.13
CA SER A 35 -38.19 28.04 17.34
C SER A 35 -39.63 27.83 17.81
N LYS A 36 -40.19 26.63 17.59
CA LYS A 36 -41.48 26.19 18.17
C LYS A 36 -41.34 25.39 19.47
N ALA A 37 -40.13 25.06 19.91
CA ALA A 37 -39.84 24.42 21.19
C ALA A 37 -39.60 25.50 22.27
N VAL A 38 -40.61 26.36 22.48
CA VAL A 38 -40.61 27.34 23.55
C VAL A 38 -40.80 26.59 24.89
N PRO A 39 -39.98 26.83 25.92
CA PRO A 39 -40.19 26.22 27.22
C PRO A 39 -41.53 26.67 27.81
N THR A 40 -42.39 25.73 28.15
CA THR A 40 -43.41 25.95 29.19
C THR A 40 -42.72 25.82 30.55
N ASP A 41 -43.10 26.63 31.53
CA ASP A 41 -42.45 26.83 32.86
C ASP A 41 -42.25 25.59 33.76
N ASP A 42 -42.45 24.38 33.24
CA ASP A 42 -42.17 23.13 33.94
C ASP A 42 -40.77 22.60 33.58
N TYR A 43 -39.95 22.40 34.61
CA TYR A 43 -38.60 21.79 34.61
C TYR A 43 -38.58 20.31 34.11
N ARG A 44 -39.66 19.85 33.49
CA ARG A 44 -39.89 18.51 32.90
C ARG A 44 -40.56 18.59 31.51
N GLY A 45 -40.52 19.74 30.84
CA GLY A 45 -41.06 19.90 29.49
C GLY A 45 -40.48 18.85 28.53
N GLN A 46 -41.36 18.15 27.80
CA GLN A 46 -40.97 17.18 26.78
C GLN A 46 -40.12 17.89 25.72
N GLN A 47 -38.90 17.40 25.51
CA GLN A 47 -38.06 17.86 24.39
C GLN A 47 -38.71 17.38 23.09
N LEU A 48 -39.45 18.26 22.42
CA LEU A 48 -40.04 17.98 21.12
C LEU A 48 -39.01 18.26 20.02
N LEU A 49 -38.69 17.24 19.24
CA LEU A 49 -37.86 17.34 18.05
C LEU A 49 -38.71 17.83 16.88
N GLY A 50 -38.42 19.03 16.36
CA GLY A 50 -39.04 19.53 15.12
C GLY A 50 -38.39 18.88 13.90
N MET A 51 -39.19 18.19 13.08
CA MET A 51 -38.73 17.62 11.81
C MET A 51 -39.50 18.23 10.65
N THR A 52 -38.79 18.63 9.59
CA THR A 52 -39.41 19.16 8.37
C THR A 52 -39.15 18.18 7.23
N PRO A 53 -40.20 17.58 6.64
CA PRO A 53 -40.09 16.78 5.42
C PRO A 53 -39.43 17.59 4.29
N TYR A 54 -38.43 17.00 3.63
CA TYR A 54 -37.74 17.63 2.51
C TYR A 54 -37.22 16.56 1.55
N GLY A 55 -37.53 16.72 0.26
CA GLY A 55 -37.04 15.85 -0.79
C GLY A 55 -35.85 16.49 -1.50
N ASP A 56 -34.64 16.01 -1.22
CA ASP A 56 -33.41 16.50 -1.83
C ASP A 56 -33.12 15.82 -3.17
N MET A 57 -33.44 14.52 -3.29
CA MET A 57 -33.09 13.71 -4.47
C MET A 57 -34.32 13.24 -5.27
N HIS A 58 -35.53 13.55 -4.80
CA HIS A 58 -36.81 13.09 -5.34
C HIS A 58 -36.87 11.57 -5.51
N THR A 59 -36.28 10.84 -4.56
CA THR A 59 -36.29 9.39 -4.55
C THR A 59 -37.32 8.85 -3.57
N ARG A 60 -37.64 7.56 -3.67
CA ARG A 60 -38.48 6.87 -2.68
C ARG A 60 -37.90 6.84 -1.26
N PHE A 61 -36.70 7.36 -1.05
CA PHE A 61 -36.00 7.42 0.24
C PHE A 61 -36.03 8.82 0.87
N ASP A 62 -36.65 9.79 0.20
CA ASP A 62 -36.82 11.15 0.70
C ASP A 62 -37.81 11.13 1.88
N PHE A 63 -37.59 12.00 2.88
CA PHE A 63 -38.47 12.10 4.05
C PHE A 63 -39.71 12.93 3.69
N GLU A 64 -40.88 12.29 3.61
CA GLU A 64 -42.15 12.89 3.25
C GLU A 64 -43.05 13.17 4.46
N LYS A 65 -44.06 14.01 4.24
CA LYS A 65 -45.05 14.32 5.27
C LYS A 65 -45.86 13.08 5.61
N GLY A 66 -45.78 12.65 6.86
CA GLY A 66 -46.56 11.52 7.39
C GLY A 66 -45.77 10.21 7.47
N ASP A 67 -44.50 10.22 7.08
CA ASP A 67 -43.64 9.06 7.28
C ASP A 67 -43.45 8.77 8.77
N ALA A 68 -43.34 7.47 9.10
CA ALA A 68 -43.16 7.01 10.47
C ALA A 68 -41.78 7.43 11.01
N ILE A 69 -41.76 8.03 12.19
CA ILE A 69 -40.52 8.41 12.88
C ILE A 69 -40.23 7.38 13.96
N GLU A 70 -39.04 6.78 13.89
CA GLU A 70 -38.55 5.85 14.90
C GLU A 70 -37.15 6.28 15.37
N GLN A 71 -36.81 5.94 16.61
CA GLN A 71 -35.46 6.12 17.12
C GLN A 71 -34.55 5.11 16.41
N ALA A 72 -33.50 5.58 15.73
CA ALA A 72 -32.54 4.65 15.13
C ALA A 72 -31.97 3.72 16.21
N ILE A 73 -31.82 2.44 15.84
CA ILE A 73 -31.12 1.45 16.65
C ILE A 73 -29.75 2.06 17.00
N GLY A 74 -29.52 2.27 18.29
CA GLY A 74 -28.25 2.79 18.80
C GLY A 74 -27.09 1.86 18.43
N PRO A 75 -25.82 2.30 18.58
CA PRO A 75 -24.69 1.40 18.40
C PRO A 75 -24.91 0.14 19.24
N ASP A 76 -24.72 -1.03 18.63
CA ASP A 76 -24.76 -2.31 19.34
C ASP A 76 -23.85 -2.19 20.58
N PRO A 77 -24.39 -2.30 21.80
CA PRO A 77 -23.59 -2.13 23.00
C PRO A 77 -22.46 -3.17 23.12
N PHE A 78 -22.53 -4.28 22.36
CA PHE A 78 -21.45 -5.26 22.24
C PHE A 78 -20.34 -4.86 21.25
N LYS A 79 -20.57 -3.84 20.40
CA LYS A 79 -19.62 -3.30 19.42
C LYS A 79 -19.55 -1.78 19.56
N PRO A 80 -18.97 -1.27 20.67
CA PRO A 80 -18.83 0.16 20.86
C PRO A 80 -18.06 0.75 19.67
N THR A 81 -18.72 1.62 18.92
CA THR A 81 -18.05 2.44 17.90
C THR A 81 -17.48 3.65 18.64
N PRO A 82 -16.17 3.72 18.91
CA PRO A 82 -15.60 4.73 19.79
C PRO A 82 -15.71 6.14 19.21
N PHE A 83 -15.75 6.24 17.88
CA PHE A 83 -15.88 7.49 17.16
C PHE A 83 -16.43 7.24 15.75
N ARG A 84 -17.41 8.04 15.34
CA ARG A 84 -18.00 8.02 14.00
C ARG A 84 -18.14 9.45 13.54
N MET A 85 -17.68 9.74 12.32
CA MET A 85 -17.87 11.04 11.67
C MET A 85 -18.71 10.87 10.41
N TRP A 86 -19.73 11.71 10.25
CA TRP A 86 -20.52 11.82 9.03
C TRP A 86 -20.24 13.19 8.43
N MET A 87 -19.99 13.23 7.11
CA MET A 87 -19.88 14.47 6.35
C MET A 87 -21.14 14.65 5.52
N TRP A 88 -21.72 15.84 5.58
CA TRP A 88 -22.67 16.36 4.61
C TRP A 88 -22.09 17.68 4.09
N ASP A 89 -21.42 17.64 2.94
CA ASP A 89 -20.89 18.86 2.35
C ASP A 89 -21.98 19.52 1.49
N ASN A 90 -22.53 20.64 1.98
CA ASN A 90 -23.12 21.65 1.10
C ASN A 90 -22.72 23.09 1.45
N VAL A 91 -21.64 23.28 2.22
CA VAL A 91 -21.08 24.61 2.48
C VAL A 91 -19.55 24.59 2.40
N PRO A 92 -18.95 24.86 1.22
CA PRO A 92 -17.50 25.01 1.12
C PRO A 92 -17.07 26.29 1.88
N GLY A 93 -16.30 26.12 2.96
CA GLY A 93 -15.54 27.19 3.58
C GLY A 93 -14.28 27.51 2.76
N VAL A 94 -13.73 28.71 2.92
CA VAL A 94 -12.50 29.19 2.22
C VAL A 94 -11.22 28.45 2.63
N PHE A 95 -11.30 27.50 3.57
CA PHE A 95 -10.16 26.75 4.10
C PHE A 95 -10.35 25.25 3.91
N PRO A 96 -9.27 24.46 3.78
CA PRO A 96 -9.36 23.01 3.85
C PRO A 96 -9.96 22.62 5.20
N ALA A 97 -11.11 21.96 5.19
CA ALA A 97 -11.74 21.41 6.39
C ALA A 97 -11.50 19.90 6.43
N PRO A 98 -10.39 19.42 7.02
CA PRO A 98 -10.19 18.00 7.21
C PRO A 98 -11.26 17.44 8.14
N VAL A 99 -11.73 16.24 7.83
CA VAL A 99 -12.69 15.50 8.66
C VAL A 99 -12.07 15.21 10.04
N LEU A 100 -10.80 14.82 10.04
CA LEU A 100 -10.03 14.57 11.24
C LEU A 100 -8.68 15.28 11.09
N ASP A 101 -8.38 16.17 12.03
CA ASP A 101 -7.09 16.86 12.13
C ASP A 101 -6.48 16.62 13.51
N ILE A 102 -5.22 16.19 13.52
CA ILE A 102 -4.45 15.95 14.74
C ILE A 102 -3.19 16.79 14.63
N GLN A 103 -3.10 17.83 15.45
CA GLN A 103 -1.94 18.73 15.50
C GLN A 103 -1.26 18.63 16.86
N ASN A 104 0.07 18.49 16.86
CA ASN A 104 0.89 18.65 18.07
C ASN A 104 1.59 20.02 18.02
N ASN A 105 1.02 21.01 18.71
CA ASN A 105 1.58 22.37 18.80
C ASN A 105 2.51 22.55 20.02
N GLY A 106 2.89 21.46 20.70
CA GLY A 106 3.79 21.47 21.86
C GLY A 106 5.26 21.28 21.47
N ALA A 107 6.18 21.65 22.36
CA ALA A 107 7.63 21.54 22.16
C ALA A 107 8.18 20.10 22.29
N ASP A 108 7.37 19.17 22.81
CA ASP A 108 7.82 17.82 23.14
C ASP A 108 7.48 16.81 22.03
N PRO A 109 8.39 15.84 21.77
CA PRO A 109 8.13 14.75 20.85
C PRO A 109 7.00 13.86 21.36
N ARG A 110 6.17 13.36 20.44
CA ARG A 110 5.13 12.36 20.72
C ARG A 110 5.56 11.01 20.19
N TYR A 111 5.17 9.95 20.88
CA TYR A 111 5.47 8.58 20.46
C TYR A 111 4.71 8.19 19.18
N ALA A 112 3.41 8.45 19.11
CA ALA A 112 2.58 8.22 17.93
C ALA A 112 1.35 9.16 17.93
N ALA A 113 0.91 9.57 16.74
CA ALA A 113 -0.37 10.26 16.55
C ALA A 113 -1.54 9.26 16.44
N MET A 114 -1.27 8.05 15.96
CA MET A 114 -2.21 6.94 15.88
C MET A 114 -1.44 5.64 16.17
N LEU A 115 -1.96 4.81 17.09
CA LEU A 115 -1.42 3.49 17.42
C LEU A 115 -2.55 2.47 17.36
N VAL A 116 -2.36 1.42 16.56
CA VAL A 116 -3.22 0.23 16.57
C VAL A 116 -2.45 -0.88 17.27
N ALA A 117 -2.96 -1.35 18.39
CA ALA A 117 -2.33 -2.36 19.24
C ALA A 117 -3.39 -3.33 19.78
N GLY A 118 -2.96 -4.55 20.15
CA GLY A 118 -3.82 -5.61 20.67
C GLY A 118 -3.78 -6.89 19.81
N GLY A 119 -3.90 -8.04 20.47
CA GLY A 119 -3.68 -9.37 19.86
C GLY A 119 -2.23 -9.85 19.99
N SER A 120 -1.91 -11.00 19.38
CA SER A 120 -0.57 -11.59 19.42
C SER A 120 0.41 -10.85 18.48
N TYR A 121 1.66 -10.66 18.93
CA TYR A 121 2.73 -10.02 18.14
C TYR A 121 3.36 -10.95 17.09
N ASN A 122 3.14 -12.26 17.21
CA ASN A 122 3.64 -13.27 16.30
C ASN A 122 2.46 -14.03 15.65
N ALA A 123 2.53 -14.25 14.34
CA ALA A 123 1.54 -15.02 13.59
C ALA A 123 1.44 -16.48 14.09
N ASP A 124 2.52 -17.06 14.60
CA ASP A 124 2.47 -18.42 15.17
C ASP A 124 1.64 -18.49 16.45
N ASP A 125 1.64 -17.43 17.25
CA ASP A 125 0.84 -17.35 18.47
C ASP A 125 -0.66 -17.27 18.16
N MET A 126 -1.03 -16.85 16.95
CA MET A 126 -2.44 -16.84 16.52
C MET A 126 -3.04 -18.25 16.52
N LYS A 127 -2.26 -19.28 16.19
CA LYS A 127 -2.69 -20.70 16.21
C LYS A 127 -3.15 -21.15 17.60
N ASN A 128 -2.66 -20.48 18.65
CA ASN A 128 -2.98 -20.77 20.04
C ASN A 128 -4.23 -20.01 20.53
N THR A 129 -4.75 -19.07 19.75
CA THR A 129 -6.00 -18.36 20.08
C THR A 129 -7.20 -19.25 19.76
N TYR A 130 -8.29 -19.10 20.52
CA TYR A 130 -9.52 -19.87 20.33
C TYR A 130 -10.07 -19.80 18.89
N ARG A 131 -9.95 -18.63 18.24
CA ARG A 131 -10.46 -18.42 16.88
C ARG A 131 -9.43 -18.71 15.79
N GLN A 132 -8.13 -18.68 16.10
CA GLN A 132 -7.04 -18.81 15.12
C GLN A 132 -7.13 -17.80 13.97
N LEU A 133 -7.67 -16.62 14.25
CA LEU A 133 -7.83 -15.53 13.28
C LEU A 133 -7.00 -14.32 13.69
N SER A 134 -6.65 -13.49 12.70
CA SER A 134 -5.96 -12.23 12.96
C SER A 134 -6.83 -11.35 13.84
N PRO A 135 -6.27 -10.64 14.83
CA PRO A 135 -7.00 -9.64 15.60
C PRO A 135 -7.56 -8.51 14.73
N TRP A 136 -6.91 -8.25 13.57
CA TRP A 136 -7.29 -7.20 12.64
C TRP A 136 -7.31 -7.75 11.21
N GLU A 137 -8.41 -7.56 10.49
CA GLU A 137 -8.47 -7.87 9.05
C GLU A 137 -7.83 -6.76 8.21
N ASN A 138 -8.12 -5.49 8.56
CA ASN A 138 -7.52 -4.30 7.96
C ASN A 138 -7.16 -3.30 9.07
N ILE A 139 -5.96 -2.73 9.01
CA ILE A 139 -5.53 -1.64 9.90
C ILE A 139 -5.88 -0.27 9.31
N LEU A 140 -5.72 -0.12 7.99
CA LEU A 140 -6.06 1.07 7.23
C LEU A 140 -6.69 0.64 5.90
N ALA A 141 -7.88 1.13 5.60
CA ALA A 141 -8.60 0.85 4.36
C ALA A 141 -9.06 2.15 3.71
N PHE A 142 -8.83 2.28 2.40
CA PHE A 142 -9.30 3.40 1.58
C PHE A 142 -10.36 2.87 0.61
N GLU A 143 -11.63 3.19 0.87
CA GLU A 143 -12.78 2.70 0.08
C GLU A 143 -13.42 3.79 -0.79
N ALA A 144 -12.65 4.82 -1.12
CA ALA A 144 -13.08 5.95 -1.94
C ALA A 144 -12.03 6.31 -2.99
N VAL A 145 -12.49 6.89 -4.11
CA VAL A 145 -11.59 7.45 -5.13
C VAL A 145 -10.86 8.66 -4.52
N SER A 146 -9.53 8.63 -4.54
CA SER A 146 -8.70 9.72 -4.05
C SER A 146 -7.58 10.03 -5.05
N GLY A 147 -7.13 11.30 -5.08
CA GLY A 147 -5.97 11.69 -5.89
C GLY A 147 -4.64 11.20 -5.30
N VAL A 148 -4.58 11.02 -3.98
CA VAL A 148 -3.42 10.50 -3.25
C VAL A 148 -3.93 9.67 -2.07
N GLY A 149 -3.45 8.43 -1.92
CA GLY A 149 -3.80 7.56 -0.79
C GLY A 149 -3.02 7.89 0.49
N ILE A 150 -1.69 7.99 0.39
CA ILE A 150 -0.80 8.39 1.49
C ILE A 150 0.16 9.45 0.96
N ASN A 151 0.22 10.60 1.63
CA ASN A 151 1.05 11.75 1.22
C ASN A 151 2.07 12.11 2.30
N MET A 152 3.36 11.99 1.99
CA MET A 152 4.46 12.41 2.86
C MET A 152 5.06 13.70 2.32
N ARG A 153 4.79 14.85 2.97
CA ARG A 153 5.20 16.18 2.49
C ARG A 153 6.33 16.85 3.27
N ALA A 154 6.82 16.19 4.32
CA ALA A 154 7.83 16.73 5.22
C ALA A 154 9.09 15.86 5.21
N ASP A 155 10.19 16.41 5.76
CA ASP A 155 11.43 15.67 5.93
C ASP A 155 11.25 14.54 6.93
N VAL A 156 11.56 13.31 6.50
CA VAL A 156 11.58 12.13 7.35
C VAL A 156 13.04 11.78 7.65
N THR A 157 13.43 11.86 8.92
CA THR A 157 14.85 11.78 9.31
C THR A 157 15.40 10.36 9.42
N ARG A 158 14.54 9.33 9.47
CA ARG A 158 14.94 7.93 9.63
C ARG A 158 14.39 7.03 8.54
N ALA A 159 13.07 6.85 8.52
CA ALA A 159 12.40 5.99 7.55
C ALA A 159 10.99 6.50 7.27
N ALA A 160 10.67 6.69 5.99
CA ALA A 160 9.31 7.00 5.52
C ALA A 160 8.34 5.84 5.82
N ILE A 161 8.82 4.61 5.65
CA ILE A 161 8.15 3.36 6.02
C ILE A 161 9.22 2.48 6.68
N LEU A 162 8.97 1.99 7.89
CA LEU A 162 9.88 1.11 8.64
C LEU A 162 9.27 -0.28 8.78
N PHE A 163 10.04 -1.30 8.42
CA PHE A 163 9.71 -2.70 8.65
C PHE A 163 10.59 -3.27 9.76
N GLU A 164 10.06 -3.38 10.97
CA GLU A 164 10.72 -4.13 12.05
C GLU A 164 10.27 -5.58 11.94
N GLN A 165 11.15 -6.46 11.44
CA GLN A 165 10.85 -7.88 11.11
C GLN A 165 11.47 -8.84 12.16
N PRO A 166 11.05 -8.81 13.44
CA PRO A 166 11.73 -9.56 14.51
C PRO A 166 11.59 -11.08 14.40
N HIS A 167 10.59 -11.57 13.68
CA HIS A 167 10.24 -13.00 13.65
C HIS A 167 10.52 -13.65 12.29
N HIS A 168 10.05 -13.02 11.20
CA HIS A 168 10.18 -13.52 9.83
C HIS A 168 10.17 -12.34 8.85
N ASP A 169 10.64 -12.57 7.61
CA ASP A 169 10.54 -11.60 6.52
C ASP A 169 9.06 -11.26 6.27
N GLN A 170 8.74 -9.96 6.26
CA GLN A 170 7.40 -9.42 6.07
C GLN A 170 7.32 -8.72 4.70
N PRO A 171 6.85 -9.41 3.64
CA PRO A 171 6.72 -8.84 2.31
C PRO A 171 5.60 -7.79 2.24
N LEU A 172 5.84 -6.70 1.50
CA LEU A 172 4.78 -5.86 0.98
C LEU A 172 4.22 -6.50 -0.30
N LYS A 173 2.92 -6.81 -0.30
CA LYS A 173 2.25 -7.54 -1.38
C LYS A 173 1.24 -6.64 -2.09
N TRP A 174 1.30 -6.63 -3.41
CA TRP A 174 0.27 -6.07 -4.28
C TRP A 174 -0.45 -7.22 -4.97
N LEU A 175 -1.73 -7.36 -4.66
CA LEU A 175 -2.62 -8.27 -5.36
C LEU A 175 -3.18 -7.56 -6.59
N TYR A 176 -3.11 -8.19 -7.76
CA TYR A 176 -3.59 -7.61 -9.01
C TYR A 176 -4.38 -8.60 -9.85
N GLY A 177 -5.10 -8.06 -10.84
CA GLY A 177 -6.01 -8.83 -11.69
C GLY A 177 -7.37 -9.10 -11.02
N LYS A 178 -8.30 -9.67 -11.80
CA LYS A 178 -9.59 -10.11 -11.26
C LYS A 178 -9.41 -11.42 -10.50
N ARG A 179 -9.99 -11.48 -9.31
CA ARG A 179 -10.07 -12.73 -8.54
C ARG A 179 -11.03 -13.68 -9.25
N GLU A 180 -10.49 -14.68 -9.93
CA GLU A 180 -11.28 -15.76 -10.55
C GLU A 180 -11.43 -16.92 -9.56
N THR A 181 -12.64 -17.45 -9.42
CA THR A 181 -12.90 -18.60 -8.56
C THR A 181 -12.05 -19.79 -8.99
N GLY A 182 -11.28 -20.36 -8.07
CA GLY A 182 -10.43 -21.52 -8.31
C GLY A 182 -9.05 -21.21 -8.89
N LYS A 183 -8.70 -19.92 -9.12
CA LYS A 183 -7.33 -19.52 -9.49
C LYS A 183 -6.65 -18.73 -8.37
N PRO A 184 -5.33 -18.88 -8.19
CA PRO A 184 -4.57 -18.02 -7.30
C PRO A 184 -4.62 -16.57 -7.80
N VAL A 185 -4.72 -15.62 -6.87
CA VAL A 185 -4.66 -14.19 -7.18
C VAL A 185 -3.24 -13.85 -7.62
N ALA A 186 -3.10 -13.06 -8.68
CA ALA A 186 -1.78 -12.63 -9.11
C ALA A 186 -1.18 -11.69 -8.07
N GLU A 187 0.09 -11.90 -7.74
CA GLU A 187 0.78 -11.21 -6.66
C GLU A 187 2.11 -10.64 -7.19
N ALA A 188 2.38 -9.40 -6.82
CA ALA A 188 3.71 -8.79 -6.87
C ALA A 188 4.14 -8.52 -5.44
N THR A 189 5.41 -8.74 -5.14
CA THR A 189 5.92 -8.75 -3.77
C THR A 189 7.24 -8.02 -3.70
N LEU A 190 7.34 -7.10 -2.75
CA LEU A 190 8.57 -6.43 -2.35
C LEU A 190 8.97 -6.89 -0.96
N THR A 191 10.14 -7.47 -0.83
CA THR A 191 10.67 -8.02 0.41
C THR A 191 12.06 -7.49 0.66
N VAL A 192 12.42 -7.34 1.93
CA VAL A 192 13.81 -7.21 2.38
C VAL A 192 14.12 -8.43 3.22
N SER A 193 15.21 -9.13 2.89
CA SER A 193 15.67 -10.26 3.70
C SER A 193 16.24 -9.77 5.02
N ARG A 194 15.79 -10.35 6.14
CA ARG A 194 16.32 -10.02 7.46
C ARG A 194 17.80 -10.37 7.61
N ASP A 195 18.23 -11.47 6.98
CA ASP A 195 19.57 -12.03 7.20
C ASP A 195 20.64 -11.36 6.32
N THR A 196 20.26 -10.91 5.12
CA THR A 196 21.20 -10.32 4.14
C THR A 196 20.99 -8.82 3.92
N GLY A 197 19.79 -8.29 4.19
CA GLY A 197 19.39 -6.94 3.84
C GLY A 197 19.03 -6.75 2.36
N ASP A 198 19.03 -7.83 1.56
CA ASP A 198 18.74 -7.75 0.13
C ASP A 198 17.28 -7.40 -0.13
N MET A 199 17.06 -6.35 -0.92
CA MET A 199 15.74 -5.94 -1.39
C MET A 199 15.38 -6.68 -2.68
N THR A 200 14.32 -7.48 -2.64
CA THR A 200 13.84 -8.27 -3.77
C THR A 200 12.45 -7.79 -4.18
N PHE A 201 12.25 -7.56 -5.48
CA PHE A 201 10.93 -7.42 -6.08
C PHE A 201 10.67 -8.65 -6.95
N SER A 202 9.51 -9.29 -6.80
CA SER A 202 9.13 -10.48 -7.54
C SER A 202 7.65 -10.47 -7.91
N GLY A 203 7.30 -10.98 -9.09
CA GLY A 203 5.94 -10.99 -9.60
C GLY A 203 5.50 -9.66 -10.21
N GLY A 204 4.66 -9.73 -11.24
CA GLY A 204 4.26 -8.57 -12.05
C GLY A 204 5.39 -8.05 -12.96
N ASP A 205 5.07 -7.05 -13.78
CA ASP A 205 6.04 -6.35 -14.61
C ASP A 205 6.57 -5.12 -13.85
N LEU A 206 7.90 -5.01 -13.74
CA LEU A 206 8.56 -3.85 -13.15
C LEU A 206 8.94 -2.86 -14.25
N TYR A 207 8.20 -1.76 -14.36
CA TYR A 207 8.56 -0.67 -15.26
C TYR A 207 9.35 0.41 -14.48
N ILE A 208 10.59 0.65 -14.88
CA ILE A 208 11.44 1.68 -14.27
C ILE A 208 11.73 2.76 -15.32
N SER A 209 11.14 3.94 -15.15
CA SER A 209 11.49 5.12 -15.93
C SER A 209 12.66 5.85 -15.26
N GLY A 210 13.89 5.36 -15.46
CA GLY A 210 15.09 5.96 -14.88
C GLY A 210 16.33 5.09 -14.99
N THR A 211 17.43 5.54 -14.37
CA THR A 211 18.68 4.78 -14.32
C THR A 211 18.60 3.72 -13.22
N ILE A 212 18.65 2.45 -13.62
CA ILE A 212 18.88 1.35 -12.69
C ILE A 212 20.39 1.24 -12.50
N HIS A 213 20.87 1.47 -11.27
CA HIS A 213 22.23 1.09 -10.88
C HIS A 213 22.27 -0.43 -10.63
N ALA A 214 22.09 -1.21 -11.69
CA ALA A 214 22.21 -2.65 -11.62
C ALA A 214 23.71 -3.00 -11.60
N ALA A 215 24.19 -3.55 -10.48
CA ALA A 215 25.56 -4.07 -10.38
C ALA A 215 25.79 -5.32 -11.27
N GLY A 216 24.70 -5.89 -11.82
CA GLY A 216 24.68 -7.02 -12.73
C GLY A 216 23.32 -7.17 -13.39
N PHE A 217 23.30 -7.50 -14.69
CA PHE A 217 22.14 -8.13 -15.32
C PHE A 217 22.42 -9.64 -15.33
N SER A 218 21.75 -10.37 -14.44
CA SER A 218 21.71 -11.84 -14.43
C SER A 218 20.28 -12.27 -14.68
N ALA A 219 20.07 -13.19 -15.60
CA ALA A 219 18.83 -13.96 -15.73
C ALA A 219 18.89 -15.27 -14.92
N ASP A 220 19.94 -15.48 -14.12
CA ASP A 220 20.09 -16.58 -13.17
C ASP A 220 20.18 -16.11 -11.71
N VAL A 221 20.18 -17.07 -10.78
CA VAL A 221 20.33 -16.81 -9.33
C VAL A 221 21.73 -16.33 -8.93
N THR A 222 22.71 -16.36 -9.84
CA THR A 222 24.11 -16.05 -9.54
C THR A 222 24.50 -14.72 -10.17
N ALA A 223 24.37 -13.64 -9.40
CA ALA A 223 24.65 -12.28 -9.85
C ALA A 223 25.95 -12.15 -10.67
N THR A 224 25.82 -11.61 -11.88
CA THR A 224 26.95 -11.24 -12.74
C THR A 224 27.62 -9.98 -12.20
N LYS A 225 28.94 -9.98 -12.01
CA LYS A 225 29.68 -8.82 -11.46
C LYS A 225 30.31 -8.00 -12.61
N ALA A 226 29.91 -6.73 -12.79
CA ALA A 226 30.42 -5.83 -13.85
C ALA A 226 30.25 -6.39 -15.29
N PRO A 227 29.03 -6.35 -15.85
CA PRO A 227 28.69 -7.18 -17.02
C PRO A 227 29.12 -6.61 -18.37
N PHE A 228 29.88 -5.52 -18.46
CA PHE A 228 30.21 -4.92 -19.77
C PHE A 228 31.52 -4.15 -19.79
N GLY A 229 32.12 -4.09 -20.98
CA GLY A 229 33.18 -3.15 -21.33
C GLY A 229 32.77 -2.34 -22.54
N LYS A 230 33.00 -1.03 -22.50
CA LYS A 230 32.62 -0.09 -23.55
C LYS A 230 33.86 0.58 -24.15
N ASN A 231 33.88 0.69 -25.47
CA ASN A 231 34.93 1.32 -26.26
C ASN A 231 36.33 0.78 -25.94
N VAL A 232 36.46 -0.53 -25.71
CA VAL A 232 37.75 -1.16 -25.39
C VAL A 232 38.66 -1.02 -26.62
N PRO A 233 39.80 -0.32 -26.52
CA PRO A 233 40.67 -0.12 -27.67
C PRO A 233 41.34 -1.43 -28.08
N VAL A 234 41.34 -1.72 -29.38
CA VAL A 234 42.00 -2.88 -29.97
C VAL A 234 43.15 -2.40 -30.84
N ARG A 235 44.36 -2.85 -30.54
CA ARG A 235 45.56 -2.44 -31.26
C ARG A 235 45.42 -2.77 -32.75
N ARG A 236 45.72 -1.80 -33.62
CA ARG A 236 45.72 -1.98 -35.08
C ARG A 236 46.48 -3.25 -35.48
N GLY A 237 45.85 -4.08 -36.30
CA GLY A 237 46.40 -5.34 -36.78
C GLY A 237 46.32 -6.52 -35.79
N ALA A 238 45.85 -6.30 -34.56
CA ALA A 238 45.67 -7.39 -33.60
C ALA A 238 44.63 -8.39 -34.10
N LYS A 239 44.96 -9.69 -33.99
CA LYS A 239 44.08 -10.82 -34.32
C LYS A 239 43.48 -11.49 -33.08
N SER A 240 43.80 -10.98 -31.90
CA SER A 240 43.30 -11.50 -30.64
C SER A 240 43.17 -10.36 -29.62
N LEU A 241 42.20 -10.48 -28.74
CA LEU A 241 42.04 -9.65 -27.54
C LEU A 241 41.67 -10.56 -26.37
N THR A 242 42.43 -10.50 -25.29
CA THR A 242 42.05 -11.09 -24.01
C THR A 242 41.42 -10.02 -23.14
N VAL A 243 40.17 -10.24 -22.77
CA VAL A 243 39.42 -9.41 -21.82
C VAL A 243 39.60 -10.02 -20.44
N THR A 244 40.02 -9.21 -19.48
CA THR A 244 40.16 -9.60 -18.07
C THR A 244 39.13 -8.85 -17.24
N PHE A 245 38.44 -9.55 -16.36
CA PHE A 245 37.51 -8.96 -15.42
C PHE A 245 38.26 -8.38 -14.22
N GLU A 246 37.86 -7.20 -13.77
CA GLU A 246 38.38 -6.60 -12.53
C GLU A 246 38.01 -7.46 -11.31
N THR A 247 36.79 -7.99 -11.32
CA THR A 247 36.34 -9.01 -10.35
C THR A 247 36.04 -10.30 -11.09
N PRO A 248 36.67 -11.43 -10.71
CA PRO A 248 36.34 -12.73 -11.30
C PRO A 248 34.86 -13.07 -11.14
N GLN A 249 34.27 -13.67 -12.17
CA GLN A 249 32.97 -14.32 -12.09
C GLN A 249 33.08 -15.59 -11.21
N PRO A 250 31.96 -16.15 -10.75
CA PRO A 250 31.96 -17.44 -10.04
C PRO A 250 32.51 -18.62 -10.86
N ASP A 251 32.30 -18.62 -12.18
CA ASP A 251 32.77 -19.66 -13.11
C ASP A 251 32.72 -19.15 -14.58
N ALA A 252 33.00 -20.03 -15.55
CA ALA A 252 33.02 -19.73 -16.99
C ALA A 252 31.65 -19.87 -17.72
N ASN A 253 30.59 -20.19 -17.00
CA ASN A 253 29.23 -20.35 -17.51
C ASN A 253 28.53 -18.98 -17.62
N TYR A 254 28.84 -18.29 -18.71
CA TYR A 254 28.18 -17.06 -19.15
C TYR A 254 28.17 -16.97 -20.67
N ALA A 255 27.19 -16.28 -21.24
CA ALA A 255 27.19 -15.86 -22.64
C ALA A 255 28.02 -14.58 -22.81
N VAL A 256 28.61 -14.39 -23.99
CA VAL A 256 29.36 -13.16 -24.34
C VAL A 256 28.76 -12.59 -25.61
N PHE A 257 28.30 -11.34 -25.53
CA PHE A 257 27.91 -10.55 -26.68
C PHE A 257 29.02 -9.54 -26.95
N ILE A 258 29.36 -9.38 -28.21
CA ILE A 258 30.44 -8.49 -28.65
C ILE A 258 29.86 -7.63 -29.75
N GLU A 259 30.20 -6.35 -29.74
CA GLU A 259 30.05 -5.45 -30.88
C GLU A 259 31.40 -4.82 -31.19
N GLN A 260 31.82 -4.86 -32.45
CA GLN A 260 33.15 -4.41 -32.85
C GLN A 260 33.02 -3.33 -33.93
N SER A 261 33.83 -2.29 -33.85
CA SER A 261 33.76 -1.12 -34.76
C SER A 261 34.28 -1.37 -36.19
N TRP A 262 34.76 -2.59 -36.49
CA TRP A 262 35.29 -2.95 -37.82
C TRP A 262 34.66 -4.23 -38.36
N LEU A 263 34.63 -4.38 -39.68
CA LEU A 263 34.05 -5.57 -40.32
C LEU A 263 35.02 -6.75 -40.26
N GLY A 264 34.51 -7.89 -39.78
CA GLY A 264 35.25 -9.16 -39.79
C GLY A 264 34.62 -10.22 -38.90
N GLU A 265 34.92 -11.47 -39.21
CA GLU A 265 34.55 -12.61 -38.37
C GLU A 265 35.26 -12.54 -37.02
N ARG A 266 34.58 -13.01 -35.97
CA ARG A 266 35.10 -13.12 -34.61
C ARG A 266 34.64 -14.41 -33.95
N ALA A 267 35.43 -14.92 -33.01
CA ALA A 267 35.05 -16.05 -32.17
C ALA A 267 35.57 -15.87 -30.75
N VAL A 268 34.75 -16.20 -29.75
CA VAL A 268 35.21 -16.35 -28.37
C VAL A 268 35.78 -17.76 -28.22
N THR A 269 37.08 -17.88 -27.99
CA THR A 269 37.77 -19.19 -28.01
C THR A 269 38.05 -19.76 -26.62
N GLN A 270 38.03 -18.91 -25.59
CA GLN A 270 38.25 -19.32 -24.22
C GLN A 270 37.43 -18.46 -23.30
N LYS A 271 36.70 -19.10 -22.38
CA LYS A 271 36.02 -18.45 -21.25
C LYS A 271 36.59 -19.02 -19.96
N THR A 272 36.84 -18.15 -19.00
CA THR A 272 37.27 -18.47 -17.63
C THR A 272 36.51 -17.60 -16.66
N GLU A 273 36.64 -17.88 -15.37
CA GLU A 273 36.15 -17.03 -14.30
C GLU A 273 36.81 -15.64 -14.30
N LYS A 274 38.00 -15.49 -14.88
CA LYS A 274 38.77 -14.22 -14.90
C LYS A 274 38.57 -13.39 -16.17
N GLY A 275 37.86 -13.91 -17.16
CA GLY A 275 37.75 -13.26 -18.45
C GLY A 275 37.66 -14.23 -19.62
N PHE A 276 37.78 -13.70 -20.84
CA PHE A 276 37.65 -14.46 -22.07
C PHE A 276 38.59 -13.94 -23.17
N THR A 277 38.83 -14.79 -24.17
CA THR A 277 39.66 -14.45 -25.33
C THR A 277 38.82 -14.42 -26.60
N ILE A 278 39.00 -13.37 -27.38
CA ILE A 278 38.37 -13.16 -28.68
C ILE A 278 39.44 -13.31 -29.76
N LEU A 279 39.19 -14.13 -30.77
CA LEU A 279 39.97 -14.16 -32.01
C LEU A 279 39.22 -13.40 -33.11
N PHE A 280 39.98 -12.66 -33.91
CA PHE A 280 39.48 -11.92 -35.07
C PHE A 280 40.01 -12.54 -36.35
N GLY A 281 39.11 -12.82 -37.32
CA GLY A 281 39.49 -13.35 -38.63
C GLY A 281 40.35 -12.37 -39.43
N ARG A 282 40.15 -11.07 -39.21
CA ARG A 282 40.97 -9.98 -39.78
C ARG A 282 41.53 -9.10 -38.66
N GLY A 283 42.75 -8.61 -38.85
CA GLY A 283 43.39 -7.71 -37.90
C GLY A 283 42.60 -6.41 -37.73
N ALA A 284 42.53 -5.89 -36.51
CA ALA A 284 41.76 -4.70 -36.18
C ALA A 284 42.18 -3.47 -37.03
N ALA A 285 41.21 -2.63 -37.39
CA ALA A 285 41.44 -1.39 -38.13
C ALA A 285 42.21 -0.35 -37.29
N LYS A 286 42.55 0.80 -37.91
CA LYS A 286 43.05 1.96 -37.16
C LYS A 286 41.91 2.47 -36.25
N ASP A 287 42.23 2.81 -35.01
CA ASP A 287 41.28 3.35 -34.02
C ASP A 287 40.10 2.40 -33.70
N ALA A 288 40.34 1.08 -33.86
CA ALA A 288 39.35 0.05 -33.59
C ALA A 288 39.01 -0.04 -32.09
N THR A 289 37.71 -0.04 -31.80
CA THR A 289 37.13 -0.30 -30.48
C THR A 289 36.20 -1.51 -30.49
N LEU A 290 36.01 -2.10 -29.31
CA LEU A 290 35.12 -3.23 -29.05
C LEU A 290 34.29 -2.98 -27.80
N ASP A 291 32.99 -3.18 -27.93
CA ASP A 291 32.05 -3.28 -26.82
C ASP A 291 31.81 -4.76 -26.54
N TRP A 292 31.66 -5.10 -25.27
CA TRP A 292 31.24 -6.44 -24.88
C TRP A 292 30.31 -6.38 -23.70
N MET A 293 29.40 -7.35 -23.63
CA MET A 293 28.65 -7.65 -22.43
C MET A 293 28.61 -9.14 -22.18
N ILE A 294 28.55 -9.53 -20.91
CA ILE A 294 28.29 -10.90 -20.50
C ILE A 294 26.90 -10.99 -19.89
N MET A 295 26.26 -12.14 -20.10
CA MET A 295 24.96 -12.46 -19.51
C MET A 295 25.01 -13.86 -18.94
N ARG A 296 24.40 -14.02 -17.77
CA ARG A 296 24.06 -15.32 -17.20
C ARG A 296 22.57 -15.54 -17.27
#